data_AF-A0A0F9C1B1-F1
#
_entry.id   AF-A0A0F9C1B1-F1
#
_cell.length_a   1.000
_cell.length_b   1.000
_cell.length_c   1.000
_cell.angle_alpha   90.00
_cell.angle_beta   90.00
_cell.angle_gamma   90.00
#
_symmetry.space_group_name_H-M   'P 1'
#
loop_
_entity.id
_entity.type
_entity.pdbx_description
1 polymer ?
#
loop_
_entity_poly.entity_id
_entity_poly.type
_entity_poly.pdbx_seq_one_letter_code
_entity_poly.pdbx_strand_id
1 'polypeptide(L)'
;FNANLDWAHKLLGLIISRGYHKKLVFRVALRVNEKIIDTDLLSHLRAAGVWFVMFGVENGNQAMLDHMKKGITIEEVKRAFRVAQDAGLKTEAFFIVGMPGETHQTVQDSLNLYKAIKPYWGGFSMAMPFPGTGLTEELRKSGNLLCEDYDKFGPECKAVKTDTLSADEIANYVKLLNGMARQDKIMHPKQLMYAIKGKVFGR
;
A
#
# COMPACT_ATOMS: atom_id res chain seq x y z
N PHE A 1 6.73 3.69 9.89
CA PHE A 1 8.06 3.39 10.45
C PHE A 1 9.04 4.54 10.20
N ASN A 2 9.16 5.07 8.99
CA ASN A 2 10.04 6.19 8.64
C ASN A 2 9.47 7.60 8.92
N ALA A 3 8.64 7.76 9.95
CA ALA A 3 8.14 9.08 10.34
C ALA A 3 9.17 9.88 11.16
N ASN A 4 10.04 9.17 11.88
CA ASN A 4 11.17 9.72 12.61
C ASN A 4 12.40 8.87 12.25
N LEU A 5 13.31 9.41 11.44
CA LEU A 5 14.46 8.67 10.91
C LEU A 5 15.47 8.34 12.02
N ASP A 6 15.75 9.28 12.92
CA ASP A 6 16.70 9.04 14.03
C ASP A 6 16.27 7.88 14.91
N TRP A 7 14.98 7.84 15.27
CA TRP A 7 14.40 6.73 16.01
C TRP A 7 14.48 5.43 15.22
N ALA A 8 14.16 5.46 13.92
CA ALA A 8 14.22 4.28 13.06
C ALA A 8 15.64 3.71 12.98
N HIS A 9 16.65 4.54 12.70
CA HIS A 9 18.05 4.13 12.67
C HIS A 9 18.51 3.61 14.04
N LYS A 10 18.14 4.28 15.14
CA LYS A 10 18.49 3.82 16.50
C LYS A 10 17.90 2.43 16.79
N LEU A 11 16.63 2.19 16.46
CA LEU A 11 15.98 0.90 16.65
C LEU A 11 16.64 -0.19 15.82
N LEU A 12 16.88 0.07 14.53
CA LEU A 12 17.54 -0.89 13.62
C LEU A 12 18.95 -1.23 14.11
N GLY A 13 19.72 -0.23 14.56
CA GLY A 13 21.04 -0.43 15.13
C GLY A 13 21.01 -1.32 16.39
N LEU A 14 20.03 -1.14 17.26
CA LEU A 14 19.85 -2.00 18.45
C LEU A 14 19.44 -3.43 18.09
N ILE A 15 18.63 -3.62 17.05
CA ILE A 15 18.27 -4.95 16.52
C ILE A 15 19.52 -5.66 15.97
N ILE A 16 20.39 -4.91 15.30
CA ILE A 16 21.64 -5.44 14.73
C ILE A 16 22.62 -5.79 15.85
N SER A 17 22.94 -4.84 16.73
CA SER A 17 23.97 -4.99 17.77
C SER A 17 23.64 -6.08 18.80
N ARG A 18 22.36 -6.30 19.10
CA ARG A 18 21.89 -7.38 19.98
C ARG A 18 21.73 -8.74 19.25
N GLY A 19 22.05 -8.81 17.96
CA GLY A 19 21.98 -10.05 17.18
C GLY A 19 20.55 -10.51 16.85
N TYR A 20 19.52 -9.70 17.10
CA TYR A 20 18.12 -10.08 16.84
C TYR A 20 17.80 -10.21 15.36
N HIS A 21 18.48 -9.48 14.48
CA HIS A 21 18.36 -9.61 13.02
C HIS A 21 18.60 -11.05 12.50
N LYS A 22 19.34 -11.88 13.25
CA LYS A 22 19.60 -13.30 12.94
C LYS A 22 18.48 -14.25 13.39
N LYS A 23 17.61 -13.78 14.28
CA LYS A 23 16.54 -14.59 14.91
C LYS A 23 15.15 -14.14 14.47
N LEU A 24 15.02 -12.88 14.03
CA LEU A 24 13.75 -12.26 13.70
C LEU A 24 13.71 -11.83 12.24
N VAL A 25 12.50 -11.87 11.70
CA VAL A 25 12.15 -11.30 10.40
C VAL A 25 10.92 -10.44 10.62
N PHE A 26 10.94 -9.21 10.12
CA PHE A 26 9.79 -8.32 10.28
C PHE A 26 9.50 -7.57 8.98
N ARG A 27 8.25 -7.12 8.89
CA ARG A 27 7.74 -6.29 7.80
C ARG A 27 7.49 -4.90 8.37
N VAL A 28 7.68 -3.87 7.57
CA VAL A 28 7.46 -2.47 8.02
C VAL A 28 6.64 -1.69 7.02
N ALA A 29 5.78 -0.81 7.53
CA ALA A 29 5.09 0.18 6.71
C ALA A 29 5.89 1.48 6.62
N LEU A 30 6.04 1.98 5.40
CA LEU A 30 6.82 3.17 5.06
C LEU A 30 5.95 4.16 4.28
N ARG A 31 6.26 5.44 4.43
CA ARG A 31 5.80 6.51 3.53
C ARG A 31 6.77 6.63 2.36
N VAL A 32 6.27 6.88 1.16
CA VAL A 32 7.06 6.91 -0.09
C VAL A 32 7.84 8.20 -0.33
N ASN A 33 7.60 9.24 0.48
CA ASN A 33 8.17 10.58 0.27
C ASN A 33 9.70 10.52 0.09
N GLU A 34 10.19 11.22 -0.94
CA GLU A 34 11.58 11.10 -1.38
C GLU A 34 12.62 11.49 -0.33
N LYS A 35 12.25 12.40 0.60
CA LYS A 35 13.14 12.90 1.66
C LYS A 35 13.37 11.89 2.78
N ILE A 36 12.50 10.88 2.88
CA ILE A 36 12.51 9.90 3.99
C ILE A 36 12.58 8.45 3.51
N ILE A 37 12.69 8.23 2.19
CA ILE A 37 13.03 6.96 1.55
C ILE A 37 14.30 7.18 0.74
N ASP A 38 15.42 6.82 1.33
CA ASP A 38 16.74 6.82 0.71
C ASP A 38 17.40 5.44 0.80
N THR A 39 18.54 5.30 0.14
CA THR A 39 19.32 4.06 0.12
C THR A 39 19.86 3.67 1.49
N ASP A 40 20.10 4.63 2.38
CA ASP A 40 20.72 4.38 3.68
C ASP A 40 19.72 3.73 4.63
N LEU A 41 18.50 4.27 4.69
CA LEU A 41 17.41 3.67 5.44
C LEU A 41 17.11 2.25 4.92
N LEU A 42 17.02 2.07 3.59
CA LEU A 42 16.68 0.76 3.00
C LEU A 42 17.78 -0.28 3.24
N SER A 43 19.05 0.12 3.12
CA SER A 43 20.20 -0.72 3.48
C SER A 43 20.19 -1.10 4.95
N HIS A 44 19.88 -0.15 5.84
CA HIS A 44 19.83 -0.41 7.28
C HIS A 44 18.67 -1.33 7.67
N LEU A 45 17.49 -1.14 7.05
CA LEU A 45 16.34 -2.04 7.17
C LEU A 45 16.73 -3.46 6.77
N ARG A 46 17.40 -3.62 5.63
CA ARG A 46 17.84 -4.92 5.13
C ARG A 46 18.81 -5.59 6.10
N ALA A 47 19.82 -4.86 6.59
CA ALA A 47 20.80 -5.35 7.56
C ALA A 47 20.15 -5.78 8.89
N ALA A 48 19.11 -5.06 9.34
CA ALA A 48 18.35 -5.40 10.54
C ALA A 48 17.41 -6.60 10.35
N GLY A 49 17.34 -7.18 9.16
CA GLY A 49 16.53 -8.36 8.88
C GLY A 49 15.11 -8.06 8.37
N VAL A 50 14.84 -6.82 7.96
CA VAL A 50 13.63 -6.51 7.18
C VAL A 50 13.76 -7.13 5.80
N TRP A 51 12.69 -7.78 5.36
CA TRP A 51 12.64 -8.40 4.04
C TRP A 51 11.47 -7.88 3.19
N PHE A 52 10.54 -7.15 3.80
CA PHE A 52 9.28 -6.76 3.20
C PHE A 52 8.84 -5.38 3.68
N VAL A 53 8.54 -4.49 2.76
CA VAL A 53 8.07 -3.12 3.03
C VAL A 53 6.70 -2.88 2.42
N MET A 54 5.86 -2.16 3.16
CA MET A 54 4.47 -1.87 2.81
C MET A 54 4.32 -0.38 2.54
N PHE A 55 3.74 -0.02 1.39
CA PHE A 55 3.49 1.36 1.00
C PHE A 55 1.99 1.59 0.79
N GLY A 56 1.45 2.58 1.49
CA GLY A 56 0.12 3.12 1.20
C GLY A 56 0.21 4.04 -0.02
N VAL A 57 -0.12 3.51 -1.19
CA VAL A 57 -0.15 4.24 -2.47
C VAL A 57 -1.46 5.00 -2.62
N GLU A 58 -2.56 4.38 -2.18
CA GLU A 58 -3.93 4.86 -2.20
C GLU A 58 -4.55 5.03 -3.59
N ASN A 59 -3.90 5.77 -4.51
CA ASN A 59 -4.44 6.02 -5.84
C ASN A 59 -3.34 6.19 -6.90
N GLY A 60 -3.62 5.85 -8.17
CA GLY A 60 -2.72 6.06 -9.30
C GLY A 60 -2.92 7.36 -10.06
N ASN A 61 -3.86 8.20 -9.66
CA ASN A 61 -4.12 9.51 -10.24
C ASN A 61 -3.64 10.63 -9.30
N GLN A 62 -2.86 11.59 -9.81
CA GLN A 62 -2.30 12.66 -8.99
C GLN A 62 -3.37 13.56 -8.37
N ALA A 63 -4.41 13.94 -9.12
CA ALA A 63 -5.48 14.78 -8.62
C ALA A 63 -6.25 14.09 -7.47
N MET A 64 -6.43 12.78 -7.55
CA MET A 64 -7.02 12.00 -6.45
C MET A 64 -6.11 12.00 -5.22
N LEU A 65 -4.79 11.81 -5.37
CA LEU A 65 -3.85 11.86 -4.25
C LEU A 65 -3.84 13.24 -3.57
N ASP A 66 -3.96 14.30 -4.36
CA ASP A 66 -4.03 15.67 -3.87
C ASP A 66 -5.34 15.92 -3.12
N HIS A 67 -6.47 15.45 -3.66
CA HIS A 67 -7.79 15.50 -3.00
C HIS A 67 -7.79 14.75 -1.66
N MET A 68 -7.17 13.57 -1.63
CA MET A 68 -6.99 12.76 -0.43
C MET A 68 -5.99 13.37 0.57
N LYS A 69 -5.34 14.49 0.22
CA LYS A 69 -4.29 15.15 1.02
C LYS A 69 -3.17 14.18 1.39
N LYS A 70 -2.84 13.26 0.47
CA LYS A 70 -1.83 12.23 0.72
C LYS A 70 -0.42 12.83 0.82
N GLY A 71 -0.18 13.93 0.12
CA GLY A 71 1.09 14.68 0.17
C GLY A 71 2.25 13.94 -0.49
N ILE A 72 1.98 13.20 -1.56
CA ILE A 72 2.96 12.45 -2.35
C ILE A 72 2.64 12.58 -3.85
N THR A 73 3.65 12.36 -4.69
CA THR A 73 3.49 12.30 -6.14
C THR A 73 3.57 10.88 -6.69
N ILE A 74 3.01 10.67 -7.88
CA ILE A 74 3.13 9.40 -8.61
C ILE A 74 4.60 9.03 -8.86
N GLU A 75 5.47 10.02 -9.11
CA GLU A 75 6.90 9.78 -9.33
C GLU A 75 7.63 9.39 -8.03
N GLU A 76 7.25 9.96 -6.89
CA GLU A 76 7.75 9.51 -5.59
C GLU A 76 7.36 8.05 -5.31
N VAL A 77 6.12 7.65 -5.63
CA VAL A 77 5.69 6.26 -5.51
C VAL A 77 6.57 5.35 -6.39
N LYS A 78 6.69 5.65 -7.68
CA LYS A 78 7.52 4.86 -8.61
C LYS A 78 8.97 4.77 -8.14
N ARG A 79 9.56 5.89 -7.71
CA ARG A 79 10.92 5.94 -7.16
C ARG A 79 11.04 5.03 -5.93
N ALA A 80 10.14 5.16 -4.95
CA ALA A 80 10.19 4.39 -3.71
C ALA A 80 10.13 2.88 -3.95
N PHE A 81 9.24 2.43 -4.85
CA PHE A 81 9.16 1.02 -5.23
C PHE A 81 10.44 0.54 -5.91
N ARG A 82 10.99 1.32 -6.86
CA ARG A 82 12.26 1.01 -7.53
C ARG A 82 13.41 0.85 -6.54
N VAL A 83 13.68 1.87 -5.71
CA VAL A 83 14.83 1.84 -4.79
C VAL A 83 14.70 0.76 -3.70
N ALA A 84 13.48 0.45 -3.26
CA ALA A 84 13.25 -0.65 -2.32
C ALA A 84 13.53 -2.02 -2.96
N GLN A 85 13.11 -2.21 -4.21
CA GLN A 85 13.37 -3.43 -4.97
C GLN A 85 14.87 -3.59 -5.26
N ASP A 86 15.56 -2.52 -5.63
CA ASP A 86 17.01 -2.50 -5.86
C ASP A 86 17.79 -2.85 -4.58
N ALA A 87 17.30 -2.44 -3.41
CA ALA A 87 17.84 -2.83 -2.11
C ALA A 87 17.52 -4.29 -1.70
N GLY A 88 16.86 -5.06 -2.57
CA GLY A 88 16.51 -6.46 -2.34
C GLY A 88 15.34 -6.67 -1.38
N LEU A 89 14.52 -5.65 -1.15
CA LEU A 89 13.31 -5.73 -0.33
C LEU A 89 12.11 -6.13 -1.19
N LYS A 90 11.22 -6.97 -0.64
CA LYS A 90 9.90 -7.19 -1.22
C LYS A 90 9.00 -6.01 -0.90
N THR A 91 8.12 -5.63 -1.82
CA THR A 91 7.25 -4.46 -1.66
C THR A 91 5.78 -4.86 -1.69
N GLU A 92 4.95 -4.17 -0.92
CA GLU A 92 3.50 -4.26 -0.99
C GLU A 92 2.85 -2.92 -1.25
N ALA A 93 1.87 -2.91 -2.16
CA ALA A 93 1.12 -1.72 -2.53
C ALA A 93 -0.34 -1.82 -2.08
N PHE A 94 -0.81 -0.81 -1.35
CA PHE A 94 -2.21 -0.67 -0.95
C PHE A 94 -2.87 0.46 -1.74
N PHE A 95 -4.02 0.18 -2.34
CA PHE A 95 -4.86 1.12 -3.08
C PHE A 95 -6.28 1.12 -2.51
N ILE A 96 -6.98 2.25 -2.65
CA ILE A 96 -8.37 2.43 -2.22
C ILE A 96 -9.20 2.81 -3.44
N VAL A 97 -10.37 2.20 -3.58
CA VAL A 97 -11.37 2.47 -4.62
C VAL A 97 -12.69 2.90 -3.99
N GLY A 98 -13.34 3.91 -4.54
CA GLY A 98 -14.57 4.51 -4.03
C GLY A 98 -14.35 5.80 -3.23
N MET A 99 -13.17 6.45 -3.34
CA MET A 99 -12.97 7.77 -2.72
C MET A 99 -13.83 8.84 -3.42
N PRO A 100 -14.25 9.92 -2.72
CA PRO A 100 -14.95 11.04 -3.36
C PRO A 100 -14.19 11.55 -4.57
N GLY A 101 -14.90 11.77 -5.68
CA GLY A 101 -14.33 12.20 -6.97
C GLY A 101 -13.77 11.06 -7.83
N GLU A 102 -13.72 9.82 -7.35
CA GLU A 102 -13.18 8.70 -8.12
C GLU A 102 -14.09 8.31 -9.29
N THR A 103 -13.47 8.06 -10.44
CA THR A 103 -14.10 7.72 -11.72
C THR A 103 -13.53 6.42 -12.30
N HIS A 104 -14.16 5.87 -13.34
CA HIS A 104 -13.62 4.73 -14.08
C HIS A 104 -12.18 4.98 -14.57
N GLN A 105 -11.87 6.20 -15.01
CA GLN A 105 -10.54 6.56 -15.49
C GLN A 105 -9.50 6.54 -14.36
N THR A 106 -9.82 7.08 -13.19
CA THR A 106 -8.87 7.10 -12.07
C THR A 106 -8.65 5.72 -11.45
N VAL A 107 -9.65 4.83 -11.52
CA VAL A 107 -9.46 3.40 -11.22
C VAL A 107 -8.51 2.75 -12.23
N GLN A 108 -8.65 3.07 -13.52
CA GLN A 108 -7.74 2.59 -14.56
C GLN A 108 -6.31 3.13 -14.36
N ASP A 109 -6.15 4.38 -13.93
CA ASP A 109 -4.85 4.98 -13.59
C ASP A 109 -4.19 4.23 -12.43
N SER A 110 -4.96 3.87 -11.40
CA SER A 110 -4.51 3.02 -10.28
C SER A 110 -4.02 1.65 -10.75
N LEU A 111 -4.74 1.01 -11.67
CA LEU A 111 -4.31 -0.24 -12.30
C LEU A 111 -3.01 -0.07 -13.11
N ASN A 112 -2.90 1.01 -13.89
CA ASN A 112 -1.70 1.31 -14.67
C ASN A 112 -0.49 1.52 -13.77
N LEU A 113 -0.65 2.26 -12.66
CA LEU A 113 0.42 2.44 -11.69
C LEU A 113 0.81 1.13 -11.02
N TYR A 114 -0.16 0.29 -10.60
CA TYR A 114 0.11 -1.03 -10.02
C TYR A 114 1.00 -1.87 -10.96
N LYS A 115 0.67 -1.92 -12.26
CA LYS A 115 1.46 -2.63 -13.27
C LYS A 115 2.86 -2.04 -13.45
N ALA A 116 3.00 -0.72 -13.35
CA ALA A 116 4.28 -0.04 -13.49
C ALA A 116 5.22 -0.30 -12.31
N ILE A 117 4.71 -0.26 -11.07
CA ILE A 117 5.53 -0.42 -9.86
C ILE A 117 5.85 -1.87 -9.50
N LYS A 118 5.14 -2.84 -10.12
CA LYS A 118 5.38 -4.30 -10.04
C LYS A 118 5.61 -4.78 -8.60
N PRO A 119 4.65 -4.53 -7.70
CA PRO A 119 4.86 -4.82 -6.30
C PRO A 119 4.88 -6.35 -6.10
N TYR A 120 5.62 -6.83 -5.09
CA TYR A 120 5.62 -8.27 -4.76
C TYR A 120 4.24 -8.74 -4.29
N TRP A 121 3.55 -7.87 -3.55
CA TRP A 121 2.15 -8.05 -3.21
C TRP A 121 1.41 -6.73 -3.41
N GLY A 122 0.11 -6.78 -3.61
CA GLY A 122 -0.69 -5.59 -3.43
C GLY A 122 -2.15 -5.95 -3.43
N GLY A 123 -2.95 -4.96 -3.06
CA GLY A 123 -4.38 -5.11 -2.94
C GLY A 123 -5.09 -3.79 -3.09
N PHE A 124 -6.34 -3.92 -3.51
CA PHE A 124 -7.31 -2.84 -3.61
C PHE A 124 -8.36 -3.08 -2.53
N SER A 125 -8.74 -2.04 -1.80
CA SER A 125 -9.84 -2.07 -0.84
C SER A 125 -10.90 -1.05 -1.23
N MET A 126 -12.15 -1.29 -0.81
CA MET A 126 -13.18 -0.26 -0.91
C MET A 126 -12.92 0.85 0.11
N ALA A 127 -13.25 2.09 -0.24
CA ALA A 127 -13.25 3.20 0.69
C ALA A 127 -14.24 2.93 1.83
N MET A 128 -13.79 3.15 3.07
CA MET A 128 -14.54 2.85 4.27
C MET A 128 -14.68 4.10 5.14
N PRO A 129 -15.90 4.67 5.28
CA PRO A 129 -16.11 5.95 5.93
C PRO A 129 -16.23 5.79 7.46
N PHE A 130 -15.11 5.59 8.14
CA PHE A 130 -15.08 5.45 9.60
C PHE A 130 -15.62 6.69 10.33
N PRO A 131 -16.35 6.53 11.44
CA PRO A 131 -17.02 7.62 12.14
C PRO A 131 -16.03 8.71 12.58
N GLY A 132 -16.42 9.97 12.41
CA GLY A 132 -15.62 11.14 12.82
C GLY A 132 -14.48 11.51 11.86
N THR A 133 -14.32 10.81 10.73
CA THR A 133 -13.31 11.17 9.71
C THR A 133 -13.83 12.25 8.76
N GLY A 134 -12.91 13.01 8.15
CA GLY A 134 -13.24 13.97 7.10
C GLY A 134 -13.93 13.31 5.89
N LEU A 135 -13.58 12.05 5.59
CA LEU A 135 -14.20 11.26 4.52
C LEU A 135 -15.70 11.05 4.77
N THR A 136 -16.09 10.65 5.98
CA THR A 136 -17.51 10.43 6.32
C THR A 136 -18.31 11.71 6.20
N GLU A 137 -17.74 12.84 6.65
CA GLU A 137 -18.40 14.13 6.56
C GLU A 137 -18.59 14.60 5.10
N GLU A 138 -17.58 14.40 4.25
CA GLU A 138 -17.66 14.73 2.83
C GLU A 138 -18.72 13.88 2.10
N LEU A 139 -18.71 12.57 2.33
CA LEU A 139 -19.68 11.65 1.72
C LEU A 139 -21.11 11.91 2.19
N ARG A 140 -21.30 12.32 3.45
CA ARG A 140 -22.61 12.71 3.97
C ARG A 140 -23.13 13.95 3.25
N LYS A 141 -22.29 14.96 3.06
CA LYS A 141 -22.66 16.20 2.35
C LYS A 141 -23.01 15.96 0.88
N SER A 142 -22.28 15.07 0.22
CA SER A 142 -22.52 14.77 -1.19
C SER A 142 -23.64 13.74 -1.42
N GLY A 143 -24.21 13.14 -0.37
CA GLY A 143 -25.23 12.09 -0.49
C GLY A 143 -24.68 10.75 -0.99
N ASN A 144 -23.37 10.52 -0.84
CA ASN A 144 -22.66 9.34 -1.31
C ASN A 144 -22.33 8.32 -0.20
N LEU A 145 -22.70 8.62 1.05
CA LEU A 145 -22.64 7.70 2.17
C LEU A 145 -23.85 6.75 2.15
N LEU A 146 -23.62 5.44 2.07
CA LEU A 146 -24.68 4.43 1.94
C LEU A 146 -24.87 3.58 3.19
N CYS A 147 -23.84 3.46 4.03
CA CYS A 147 -23.89 2.68 5.26
C CYS A 147 -23.19 3.41 6.41
N GLU A 148 -23.92 3.61 7.50
CA GLU A 148 -23.40 4.14 8.78
C GLU A 148 -23.52 3.09 9.92
N ASP A 149 -23.92 1.87 9.58
CA ASP A 149 -23.95 0.74 10.50
C ASP A 149 -22.55 0.11 10.55
N TYR A 150 -21.73 0.61 11.47
CA TYR A 150 -20.33 0.24 11.60
C TYR A 150 -20.12 -1.24 11.97
N ASP A 151 -21.12 -1.91 12.55
CA ASP A 151 -21.07 -3.35 12.84
C ASP A 151 -21.09 -4.19 11.56
N LYS A 152 -21.55 -3.61 10.45
CA LYS A 152 -21.52 -4.24 9.11
C LYS A 152 -20.24 -3.93 8.34
N PHE A 153 -19.30 -3.18 8.89
CA PHE A 153 -18.07 -2.83 8.17
C PHE A 153 -17.20 -4.08 7.98
N GLY A 154 -16.78 -4.29 6.74
CA GLY A 154 -16.02 -5.46 6.35
C GLY A 154 -15.78 -5.51 4.85
N PRO A 155 -15.11 -6.56 4.34
CA PRO A 155 -14.73 -6.67 2.93
C PRO A 155 -15.88 -6.63 1.93
N GLU A 156 -17.10 -6.98 2.36
CA GLU A 156 -18.31 -7.00 1.51
C GLU A 156 -19.17 -5.74 1.69
N CYS A 157 -18.79 -4.84 2.61
CA CYS A 157 -19.59 -3.67 2.96
C CYS A 157 -19.48 -2.60 1.88
N LYS A 158 -20.58 -2.40 1.17
CA LYS A 158 -20.77 -1.37 0.13
C LYS A 158 -21.16 -0.03 0.78
N ALA A 159 -20.25 0.53 1.56
CA ALA A 159 -20.53 1.69 2.40
C ALA A 159 -20.66 3.02 1.64
N VAL A 160 -20.19 3.07 0.39
CA VAL A 160 -20.08 4.32 -0.38
C VAL A 160 -20.42 4.11 -1.86
N LYS A 161 -20.80 5.20 -2.52
CA LYS A 161 -20.75 5.37 -3.97
C LYS A 161 -19.94 6.63 -4.31
N THR A 162 -19.72 6.93 -5.57
CA THR A 162 -19.27 8.25 -6.03
C THR A 162 -20.31 8.86 -6.98
N ASP A 163 -20.07 10.07 -7.45
CA ASP A 163 -20.94 10.72 -8.45
C ASP A 163 -20.94 9.97 -9.79
N THR A 164 -19.94 9.11 -10.03
CA THR A 164 -19.77 8.38 -11.30
C THR A 164 -19.75 6.86 -11.16
N LEU A 165 -19.53 6.33 -9.95
CA LEU A 165 -19.45 4.90 -9.69
C LEU A 165 -20.49 4.48 -8.67
N SER A 166 -21.31 3.51 -9.02
CA SER A 166 -22.18 2.81 -8.05
C SER A 166 -21.35 1.96 -7.08
N ALA A 167 -21.94 1.62 -5.93
CA ALA A 167 -21.29 0.77 -4.95
C ALA A 167 -21.02 -0.65 -5.48
N ASP A 168 -21.86 -1.15 -6.39
CA ASP A 168 -21.65 -2.42 -7.08
C ASP A 168 -20.47 -2.35 -8.05
N GLU A 169 -20.31 -1.25 -8.78
CA GLU A 169 -19.15 -1.04 -9.65
C GLU A 169 -17.85 -0.96 -8.85
N ILE A 170 -17.84 -0.23 -7.74
CA ILE A 170 -16.69 -0.16 -6.81
C ILE A 170 -16.31 -1.57 -6.33
N ALA A 171 -17.29 -2.34 -5.83
CA ALA A 171 -17.06 -3.72 -5.38
C ALA A 171 -16.55 -4.62 -6.51
N ASN A 172 -17.12 -4.50 -7.71
CA ASN A 172 -16.71 -5.27 -8.89
C ASN A 172 -15.28 -4.92 -9.32
N TYR A 173 -14.90 -3.65 -9.31
CA TYR A 173 -13.52 -3.22 -9.58
C TYR A 173 -12.55 -3.81 -8.56
N VAL A 174 -12.84 -3.69 -7.27
CA VAL A 174 -11.99 -4.25 -6.20
C VAL A 174 -11.83 -5.76 -6.38
N LYS A 175 -12.91 -6.48 -6.69
CA LYS A 175 -12.86 -7.92 -6.97
C LYS A 175 -12.00 -8.25 -8.19
N LEU A 176 -12.19 -7.55 -9.31
CA LEU A 176 -11.45 -7.74 -10.57
C LEU A 176 -9.95 -7.48 -10.37
N LEU A 177 -9.61 -6.33 -9.79
CA LEU A 177 -8.22 -5.89 -9.59
C LEU A 177 -7.47 -6.83 -8.64
N ASN A 178 -8.12 -7.27 -7.57
CA ASN A 178 -7.54 -8.27 -6.67
C ASN A 178 -7.42 -9.66 -7.31
N GLY A 179 -8.36 -10.05 -8.19
CA GLY A 179 -8.27 -11.26 -8.99
C GLY A 179 -7.03 -11.25 -9.90
N MET A 180 -6.81 -10.14 -10.60
CA MET A 180 -5.63 -9.92 -11.44
C MET A 180 -4.34 -9.91 -10.59
N ALA A 181 -4.30 -9.18 -9.47
CA ALA A 181 -3.15 -9.13 -8.58
C ALA A 181 -2.77 -10.51 -7.99
N ARG A 182 -3.73 -11.43 -7.86
CA ARG A 182 -3.48 -12.83 -7.48
C ARG A 182 -2.92 -13.64 -8.65
N GLN A 183 -3.49 -13.51 -9.85
CA GLN A 183 -3.01 -14.22 -11.04
C GLN A 183 -1.57 -13.82 -11.41
N ASP A 184 -1.24 -12.53 -11.34
CA ASP A 184 0.11 -12.03 -11.62
C ASP A 184 1.18 -12.73 -10.76
N LYS A 185 0.84 -13.06 -9.50
CA LYS A 185 1.73 -13.81 -8.59
C LYS A 185 1.93 -15.26 -9.01
N ILE A 186 0.86 -15.93 -9.44
CA ILE A 186 0.91 -17.31 -9.89
C ILE A 186 1.81 -17.42 -11.13
N MET A 187 1.73 -16.44 -12.02
CA MET A 187 2.51 -16.41 -13.26
C MET A 187 3.98 -16.03 -13.07
N HIS A 188 4.35 -15.41 -11.94
CA HIS A 188 5.73 -14.99 -11.64
C HIS A 188 6.33 -15.65 -10.38
N PRO A 189 6.40 -17.00 -10.30
CA PRO A 189 6.78 -17.75 -9.08
C PRO A 189 8.23 -17.54 -8.62
N LYS A 190 9.11 -16.99 -9.49
CA LYS A 190 10.48 -16.60 -9.10
C LYS A 190 10.47 -15.61 -7.94
N GLN A 191 9.45 -14.77 -7.82
CA GLN A 191 9.30 -13.86 -6.69
C GLN A 191 9.22 -14.64 -5.36
N LEU A 192 8.42 -15.71 -5.30
CA LEU A 192 8.20 -16.58 -4.12
C LEU A 192 9.48 -17.30 -3.67
N MET A 193 10.27 -17.80 -4.63
CA MET A 193 11.52 -18.54 -4.38
C MET A 193 12.60 -17.68 -3.70
N TYR A 194 12.65 -16.36 -3.97
CA TYR A 194 13.58 -15.43 -3.32
C TYR A 194 13.19 -15.10 -1.86
N ALA A 195 11.90 -15.15 -1.51
CA ALA A 195 11.44 -14.98 -0.13
C ALA A 195 11.85 -16.16 0.74
N ILE A 196 11.90 -17.36 0.15
CA ILE A 196 12.35 -18.58 0.80
C ILE A 196 13.88 -18.57 0.88
N LYS A 197 14.61 -18.47 -0.24
CA LYS A 197 16.09 -18.62 -0.26
C LYS A 197 16.89 -17.56 0.52
N GLY A 198 16.31 -16.40 0.83
CA GLY A 198 17.00 -15.34 1.58
C GLY A 198 16.94 -15.46 3.11
N LYS A 199 16.06 -16.32 3.65
CA LYS A 199 15.86 -16.55 5.09
C LYS A 199 15.27 -17.94 5.38
N VAL A 200 15.57 -18.98 4.59
CA VAL A 200 15.37 -20.34 5.08
C VAL A 200 16.32 -20.47 6.26
N PHE A 201 15.76 -20.52 7.47
CA PHE A 201 16.47 -21.07 8.60
C PHE A 201 16.96 -22.44 8.15
N GLY A 202 18.27 -22.54 7.92
CA GLY A 202 18.90 -23.84 7.82
C GLY A 202 18.74 -24.53 9.17
N ARG A 203 17.69 -25.32 9.29
CA ARG A 203 17.64 -26.68 9.83
C ARG A 203 16.22 -27.21 9.69
#